data_AF-A0A915HGT1-F1
#
_entry.id   AF-A0A915HGT1-F1
#
_cell.length_a   1.000
_cell.length_b   1.000
_cell.length_c   1.000
_cell.angle_alpha   90.00
_cell.angle_beta   90.00
_cell.angle_gamma   90.00
#
_symmetry.space_group_name_H-M   'P 1'
#
loop_
_entity.id
_entity.type
_entity.pdbx_description
1 polymer ?
#
loop_
_entity_poly.entity_id
_entity_poly.type
_entity_poly.pdbx_seq_one_letter_code
_entity_poly.pdbx_strand_id
1 'polypeptide(L)'
;MAQNWPKKPMRINQHVFRFSEKGYVDVDFNESDGLSRTLVAHRLSKSFPQFNVSFNKSLTKLRFELLLDENARNIRKSDFTDELLYELRGCGIIFDFLSDCRKPILAHNCFMDLLYIYDKFFDRLPENYADFKEKMHSQLGLIIDTKYLALNMINDLTNLGCKSYSLGSLYRFLEVEDKFQFPKPGSATVVLNEICGKYNLEKDTAYFLHEAGYDAYLVGVIFLRLSHFLHFKEKQQIECRPIEFQQNLRAVDRFVNKINLIRSSTAYANLAGQEILYVKPNLLVARLIKNGHDLKRAYEHLTKKLSLVSGQMDLELMKTSTINKPVYLLSIDGQNEVGKILKSFYNDTLFDVRNYKNSNASRFFAISAGAAVILAFSMFFAKKKLNDKF
;
A
#
# COMPACT_ATOMS: atom_id res chain seq x y z
N MET A 1 -22.55 -32.05 20.65
CA MET A 1 -23.21 -32.25 19.34
C MET A 1 -22.12 -32.48 18.32
N ALA A 2 -22.09 -33.65 17.67
CA ALA A 2 -21.07 -33.97 16.68
C ALA A 2 -21.16 -32.97 15.51
N GLN A 3 -20.24 -32.01 15.45
CA GLN A 3 -20.18 -31.10 14.31
C GLN A 3 -19.58 -31.87 13.13
N ASN A 4 -20.46 -32.21 12.18
CA ASN A 4 -20.11 -32.84 10.92
C ASN A 4 -19.13 -31.97 10.13
N TRP A 5 -18.26 -32.61 9.35
CA TRP A 5 -17.33 -31.95 8.44
C TRP A 5 -18.03 -30.87 7.58
N PRO A 6 -17.37 -29.75 7.26
CA PRO A 6 -17.95 -28.70 6.43
C PRO A 6 -18.44 -29.27 5.09
N LYS A 7 -19.75 -29.26 4.86
CA LYS A 7 -20.34 -29.78 3.60
C LYS A 7 -20.00 -28.90 2.39
N LYS A 8 -19.58 -27.66 2.61
CA LYS A 8 -19.17 -26.71 1.57
C LYS A 8 -17.65 -26.56 1.57
N PRO A 9 -17.03 -26.36 0.38
CA PRO A 9 -15.63 -25.99 0.31
C PRO A 9 -15.36 -24.76 1.17
N MET A 10 -14.27 -24.79 1.93
CA MET A 10 -13.85 -23.67 2.76
C MET A 10 -12.59 -23.07 2.18
N ARG A 11 -12.53 -21.74 2.12
CA ARG A 11 -11.32 -21.04 1.75
C ARG A 11 -10.51 -20.73 3.00
N ILE A 12 -9.24 -21.09 2.99
CA ILE A 12 -8.26 -20.68 4.01
C ILE A 12 -7.12 -20.02 3.27
N ASN A 13 -6.85 -18.76 3.61
CA ASN A 13 -5.89 -17.93 2.87
C ASN A 13 -6.26 -17.88 1.36
N GLN A 14 -5.36 -18.30 0.48
CA GLN A 14 -5.61 -18.38 -0.98
C GLN A 14 -6.09 -19.77 -1.47
N HIS A 15 -6.23 -20.75 -0.57
CA HIS A 15 -6.47 -22.15 -0.93
C HIS A 15 -7.90 -22.58 -0.60
N VAL A 16 -8.46 -23.48 -1.41
CA VAL A 16 -9.80 -24.04 -1.22
C VAL A 16 -9.68 -25.48 -0.74
N PHE A 17 -10.24 -25.73 0.44
CA PHE A 17 -10.26 -27.02 1.13
C PHE A 17 -11.62 -27.68 0.93
N ARG A 18 -11.61 -28.92 0.47
CA ARG A 18 -12.81 -29.73 0.25
C ARG A 18 -12.79 -30.92 1.19
N PHE A 19 -13.71 -30.88 2.14
CA PHE A 19 -13.88 -31.87 3.19
C PHE A 19 -14.75 -33.03 2.67
N SER A 20 -14.27 -34.26 2.82
CA SER A 20 -15.00 -35.47 2.45
C SER A 20 -15.48 -36.23 3.69
N GLU A 21 -16.73 -36.67 3.68
CA GLU A 21 -17.29 -37.56 4.72
C GLU A 21 -16.52 -38.89 4.83
N LYS A 22 -15.74 -39.24 3.80
CA LYS A 22 -14.83 -40.39 3.78
C LYS A 22 -13.55 -40.18 4.61
N GLY A 23 -13.37 -39.03 5.27
CA GLY A 23 -12.26 -38.77 6.19
C GLY A 23 -10.99 -38.20 5.54
N TYR A 24 -11.12 -37.54 4.38
CA TYR A 24 -9.99 -36.88 3.72
C TYR A 24 -10.33 -35.44 3.28
N VAL A 25 -9.32 -34.57 3.26
CA VAL A 25 -9.39 -33.18 2.80
C VAL A 25 -8.60 -33.04 1.50
N ASP A 26 -9.24 -32.53 0.45
CA ASP A 26 -8.57 -32.20 -0.81
C ASP A 26 -8.33 -30.68 -0.89
N VAL A 27 -7.09 -30.30 -1.24
CA VAL A 27 -6.66 -28.91 -1.42
C VAL A 27 -6.24 -28.71 -2.87
N ASP A 28 -6.74 -27.66 -3.51
CA ASP A 28 -6.28 -27.30 -4.86
C ASP A 28 -4.79 -26.89 -4.82
N PHE A 29 -3.98 -27.55 -5.63
CA PHE A 29 -2.55 -27.32 -5.71
C PHE A 29 -2.16 -26.99 -7.15
N ASN A 30 -1.86 -25.71 -7.40
CA ASN A 30 -1.71 -25.16 -8.76
C ASN A 30 -0.26 -25.14 -9.27
N GLU A 31 0.72 -25.69 -8.54
CA GLU A 31 2.10 -25.70 -9.03
C GLU A 31 2.32 -26.78 -10.10
N SER A 32 3.03 -26.41 -11.16
CA SER A 32 3.28 -27.24 -12.34
C SER A 32 4.45 -28.21 -12.19
N ASP A 33 5.38 -27.98 -11.26
CA ASP A 33 6.59 -28.78 -11.12
C ASP A 33 6.40 -30.02 -10.21
N GLY A 34 6.87 -31.18 -10.67
CA GLY A 34 6.79 -32.46 -9.95
C GLY A 34 7.71 -32.54 -8.74
N LEU A 35 8.85 -31.85 -8.78
CA LEU A 35 9.80 -31.80 -7.66
C LEU A 35 9.20 -31.03 -6.47
N SER A 36 8.61 -29.85 -6.74
CA SER A 36 7.91 -29.05 -5.74
C SER A 36 6.76 -29.82 -5.08
N ARG A 37 5.98 -30.57 -5.86
CA ARG A 37 4.89 -31.42 -5.33
C ARG A 37 5.40 -32.44 -4.32
N THR A 38 6.46 -33.16 -4.65
CA THR A 38 7.02 -34.21 -3.78
C THR A 38 7.59 -33.62 -2.49
N LEU A 39 8.32 -32.51 -2.58
CA LEU A 39 8.87 -31.80 -1.42
C LEU A 39 7.77 -31.27 -0.49
N VAL A 40 6.71 -30.70 -1.07
CA VAL A 40 5.57 -30.19 -0.31
C VAL A 40 4.84 -31.32 0.41
N ALA A 41 4.49 -32.40 -0.30
CA ALA A 41 3.86 -33.56 0.32
C ALA A 41 4.73 -34.16 1.43
N HIS A 42 6.03 -34.32 1.20
CA HIS A 42 6.97 -34.84 2.20
C HIS A 42 7.06 -33.94 3.45
N ARG A 43 7.17 -32.63 3.26
CA ARG A 43 7.22 -31.67 4.38
C ARG A 43 5.91 -31.71 5.18
N LEU A 44 4.77 -31.74 4.50
CA LEU A 44 3.47 -31.79 5.14
C LEU A 44 3.25 -33.12 5.86
N SER A 45 3.65 -34.27 5.30
CA SER A 45 3.61 -35.56 6.01
C SER A 45 4.46 -35.56 7.28
N LYS A 46 5.59 -34.83 7.28
CA LYS A 46 6.42 -34.69 8.48
C LYS A 46 5.81 -33.75 9.53
N SER A 47 5.23 -32.64 9.09
CA SER A 47 4.55 -31.68 9.96
C SER A 47 3.25 -32.24 10.53
N PHE A 48 2.60 -33.14 9.79
CA PHE A 48 1.30 -33.71 10.11
C PHE A 48 1.34 -35.25 10.05
N PRO A 49 2.09 -35.92 10.95
CA PRO A 49 2.32 -37.37 10.92
C PRO A 49 1.04 -38.20 11.12
N GLN A 50 -0.02 -37.59 11.64
CA GLN A 50 -1.34 -38.18 11.77
C GLN A 50 -2.12 -38.28 10.44
N PHE A 51 -1.56 -37.77 9.35
CA PHE A 51 -2.15 -37.84 8.01
C PHE A 51 -1.27 -38.60 7.04
N ASN A 52 -1.93 -39.33 6.16
CA ASN A 52 -1.35 -39.70 4.88
C ASN A 52 -1.53 -38.53 3.91
N VAL A 53 -0.44 -37.85 3.55
CA VAL A 53 -0.46 -36.78 2.56
C VAL A 53 -0.05 -37.34 1.19
N SER A 54 -0.94 -37.24 0.23
CA SER A 54 -0.73 -37.76 -1.12
C SER A 54 -1.33 -36.83 -2.16
N PHE A 55 -0.96 -36.98 -3.44
CA PHE A 55 -1.67 -36.31 -4.52
C PHE A 55 -2.82 -37.19 -5.03
N ASN A 56 -3.91 -36.55 -5.44
CA ASN A 56 -4.97 -37.25 -6.14
C ASN A 56 -4.47 -37.80 -7.49
N LYS A 57 -5.24 -38.71 -8.11
CA LYS A 57 -4.84 -39.36 -9.37
C LYS A 57 -4.51 -38.39 -10.52
N SER A 58 -5.14 -37.21 -10.56
CA SER A 58 -4.86 -36.19 -11.58
C SER A 58 -3.66 -35.30 -11.23
N LEU A 59 -3.04 -35.46 -10.06
CA LEU A 59 -1.93 -34.64 -9.53
C LEU A 59 -2.25 -33.14 -9.44
N THR A 60 -3.53 -32.79 -9.38
CA THR A 60 -4.00 -31.39 -9.28
C THR A 60 -4.42 -31.01 -7.86
N LYS A 61 -4.58 -31.99 -6.98
CA LYS A 61 -5.03 -31.78 -5.60
C LYS A 61 -4.15 -32.54 -4.63
N LEU A 62 -3.78 -31.87 -3.55
CA LEU A 62 -3.13 -32.47 -2.40
C LEU A 62 -4.21 -33.01 -1.45
N ARG A 63 -4.14 -34.29 -1.15
CA ARG A 63 -5.07 -35.02 -0.29
C ARG A 63 -4.42 -35.29 1.06
N PHE A 64 -5.14 -34.94 2.11
CA PHE A 64 -4.84 -35.31 3.49
C PHE A 64 -5.86 -36.34 3.94
N GLU A 65 -5.43 -37.56 4.21
CA GLU A 65 -6.30 -38.63 4.73
C GLU A 65 -5.89 -38.95 6.17
N LEU A 66 -6.83 -38.90 7.10
CA LEU A 66 -6.52 -39.13 8.50
C LEU A 66 -6.20 -40.61 8.75
N LEU A 67 -5.06 -40.88 9.39
CA LEU A 67 -4.67 -42.21 9.84
C LEU A 67 -5.43 -42.52 11.14
N LEU A 68 -6.54 -43.27 11.04
CA LEU A 68 -7.34 -43.66 12.21
C LEU A 68 -7.19 -45.15 12.53
N ASP A 69 -7.06 -45.43 13.82
CA ASP A 69 -7.39 -46.73 14.41
C ASP A 69 -8.92 -46.89 14.49
N GLU A 70 -9.46 -48.07 14.21
CA GLU A 70 -10.90 -48.27 13.94
C GLU A 70 -11.82 -47.83 15.10
N ASN A 71 -11.30 -47.88 16.33
CA ASN A 71 -12.04 -47.58 17.57
C ASN A 71 -12.14 -46.07 17.90
N ALA A 72 -11.35 -45.19 17.24
CA ALA A 72 -11.30 -43.75 17.55
C ALA A 72 -12.17 -42.87 16.61
N ARG A 73 -12.95 -43.50 15.72
CA ARG A 73 -13.55 -42.86 14.52
C ARG A 73 -14.54 -41.71 14.77
N ASN A 74 -15.17 -41.61 15.94
CA ASN A 74 -16.24 -40.62 16.18
C ASN A 74 -15.89 -39.50 17.17
N ILE A 75 -14.97 -39.74 18.11
CA ILE A 75 -14.67 -38.80 19.21
C ILE A 75 -13.62 -37.75 18.80
N ARG A 76 -12.86 -37.98 17.70
CA ARG A 76 -11.76 -37.09 17.28
C ARG A 76 -12.00 -36.26 16.02
N LYS A 77 -13.08 -36.46 15.27
CA LYS A 77 -13.24 -35.84 13.94
C LYS A 77 -13.46 -34.32 13.95
N SER A 78 -14.18 -33.78 14.94
CA SER A 78 -14.44 -32.33 15.07
C SER A 78 -13.20 -31.58 15.54
N ASP A 79 -12.64 -31.99 16.67
CA ASP A 79 -11.51 -31.31 17.33
C ASP A 79 -10.27 -31.33 16.45
N PHE A 80 -10.10 -32.41 15.69
CA PHE A 80 -9.08 -32.54 14.65
C PHE A 80 -9.28 -31.62 13.45
N THR A 81 -10.53 -31.40 13.04
CA THR A 81 -10.82 -30.47 11.95
C THR A 81 -10.36 -29.08 12.38
N ASP A 82 -10.65 -28.66 13.61
CA ASP A 82 -10.24 -27.35 14.12
C ASP A 82 -8.71 -27.19 14.25
N GLU A 83 -8.01 -28.22 14.75
CA GLU A 83 -6.53 -28.20 14.85
C GLU A 83 -5.86 -28.13 13.47
N LEU A 84 -6.32 -28.94 12.50
CA LEU A 84 -5.84 -28.87 11.12
C LEU A 84 -6.14 -27.50 10.49
N LEU A 85 -7.35 -26.98 10.70
CA LEU A 85 -7.75 -25.67 10.18
C LEU A 85 -6.88 -24.55 10.74
N TYR A 86 -6.55 -24.60 12.03
CA TYR A 86 -5.67 -23.66 12.70
C TYR A 86 -4.26 -23.69 12.09
N GLU A 87 -3.66 -24.88 11.96
CA GLU A 87 -2.33 -25.07 11.37
C GLU A 87 -2.28 -24.61 9.89
N LEU A 88 -3.32 -24.92 9.11
CA LEU A 88 -3.44 -24.48 7.73
C LEU A 88 -3.66 -22.97 7.59
N ARG A 89 -4.30 -22.34 8.59
CA ARG A 89 -4.48 -20.89 8.62
C ARG A 89 -3.12 -20.20 8.78
N GLY A 90 -2.22 -20.74 9.59
CA GLY A 90 -0.85 -20.27 9.75
C GLY A 90 -0.80 -18.77 10.07
N CYS A 91 0.00 -17.99 9.34
CA CYS A 91 0.09 -16.54 9.54
C CYS A 91 -1.25 -15.79 9.32
N GLY A 92 -2.25 -16.42 8.67
CA GLY A 92 -3.60 -15.86 8.54
C GLY A 92 -4.28 -15.59 9.88
N ILE A 93 -3.92 -16.35 10.93
CA ILE A 93 -4.43 -16.16 12.29
C ILE A 93 -4.13 -14.75 12.81
N ILE A 94 -2.99 -14.17 12.41
CA ILE A 94 -2.63 -12.80 12.80
C ILE A 94 -3.66 -11.81 12.25
N PHE A 95 -4.12 -12.00 11.00
CA PHE A 95 -5.10 -11.12 10.38
C PHE A 95 -6.52 -11.33 10.92
N ASP A 96 -6.87 -12.55 11.32
CA ASP A 96 -8.10 -12.82 12.07
C ASP A 96 -8.10 -12.05 13.39
N PHE A 97 -7.00 -12.15 14.15
CA PHE A 97 -6.84 -11.41 15.41
C PHE A 97 -6.87 -9.89 15.22
N LEU A 98 -6.26 -9.37 14.15
CA LEU A 98 -6.32 -7.95 13.81
C LEU A 98 -7.76 -7.51 13.48
N SER A 99 -8.50 -8.32 12.73
CA SER A 99 -9.91 -8.09 12.40
C SER A 99 -10.80 -8.07 13.65
N ASP A 100 -10.56 -9.00 14.58
CA ASP A 100 -11.35 -9.13 15.81
C ASP A 100 -11.07 -8.01 16.82
N CYS A 101 -9.80 -7.61 17.00
CA CYS A 101 -9.44 -6.62 18.00
C CYS A 101 -9.86 -5.19 17.64
N ARG A 102 -10.14 -4.91 16.35
CA ARG A 102 -10.62 -3.62 15.84
C ARG A 102 -9.77 -2.41 16.27
N LYS A 103 -8.47 -2.63 16.51
CA LYS A 103 -7.53 -1.56 16.86
C LYS A 103 -7.14 -0.78 15.59
N PRO A 104 -6.83 0.52 15.72
CA PRO A 104 -6.28 1.31 14.62
C PRO A 104 -5.07 0.65 13.97
N ILE A 105 -5.10 0.51 12.64
CA ILE A 105 -3.98 0.03 11.85
C ILE A 105 -3.29 1.22 11.20
N LEU A 106 -2.03 1.42 11.56
CA LEU A 106 -1.19 2.47 11.00
C LEU A 106 -0.38 1.87 9.85
N ALA A 107 -0.35 2.57 8.73
CA ALA A 107 0.44 2.17 7.56
C ALA A 107 0.96 3.40 6.80
N HIS A 108 1.79 3.20 5.78
CA HIS A 108 2.33 4.28 4.97
C HIS A 108 2.25 3.91 3.49
N ASN A 109 1.46 4.66 2.72
CA ASN A 109 1.25 4.41 1.31
C ASN A 109 0.75 2.97 1.02
N CYS A 110 -0.24 2.53 1.79
CA CYS A 110 -0.46 1.10 2.00
C CYS A 110 -1.47 0.45 1.05
N PHE A 111 -1.93 1.15 0.02
CA PHE A 111 -2.97 0.61 -0.86
C PHE A 111 -2.63 -0.76 -1.45
N MET A 112 -1.38 -0.94 -1.89
CA MET A 112 -0.91 -2.25 -2.39
C MET A 112 -0.82 -3.30 -1.28
N ASP A 113 -0.38 -2.91 -0.08
CA ASP A 113 -0.31 -3.82 1.06
C ASP A 113 -1.71 -4.35 1.40
N LEU A 114 -2.73 -3.48 1.38
CA LEU A 114 -4.13 -3.87 1.62
C LEU A 114 -4.64 -4.84 0.56
N LEU A 115 -4.32 -4.63 -0.72
CA LEU A 115 -4.69 -5.57 -1.79
C LEU A 115 -4.07 -6.96 -1.59
N TYR A 116 -2.78 -7.01 -1.28
CA TYR A 116 -2.08 -8.27 -1.01
C TYR A 116 -2.61 -8.96 0.25
N ILE A 117 -2.78 -8.21 1.34
CA ILE A 117 -3.32 -8.74 2.60
C ILE A 117 -4.71 -9.33 2.35
N TYR A 118 -5.57 -8.60 1.63
CA TYR A 118 -6.90 -9.08 1.31
C TYR A 118 -6.86 -10.37 0.51
N ASP A 119 -6.16 -10.39 -0.63
CA ASP A 119 -6.05 -11.57 -1.51
C ASP A 119 -5.54 -12.81 -0.77
N LYS A 120 -4.52 -12.61 0.07
CA LYS A 120 -3.79 -13.69 0.72
C LYS A 120 -4.45 -14.18 1.99
N PHE A 121 -5.07 -13.32 2.78
CA PHE A 121 -5.52 -13.68 4.13
C PHE A 121 -7.03 -13.56 4.32
N PHE A 122 -7.74 -12.70 3.59
CA PHE A 122 -9.18 -12.53 3.76
C PHE A 122 -9.99 -13.29 2.69
N ASP A 123 -9.93 -12.84 1.44
CA ASP A 123 -10.65 -13.45 0.33
C ASP A 123 -10.07 -12.99 -1.02
N ARG A 124 -10.61 -13.48 -2.15
CA ARG A 124 -10.15 -13.13 -3.50
C ARG A 124 -10.51 -11.67 -3.67
N LEU A 125 -9.58 -10.91 -4.24
CA LEU A 125 -9.90 -9.55 -4.64
C LEU A 125 -11.20 -9.56 -5.46
N PRO A 126 -12.21 -8.79 -5.04
CA PRO A 126 -13.45 -8.71 -5.78
C PRO A 126 -13.21 -8.06 -7.14
N GLU A 127 -14.08 -8.35 -8.11
CA GLU A 127 -13.94 -7.85 -9.47
C GLU A 127 -14.10 -6.33 -9.56
N ASN A 128 -14.82 -5.74 -8.60
CA ASN A 128 -15.07 -4.32 -8.56
C ASN A 128 -14.38 -3.65 -7.36
N TYR A 129 -13.97 -2.40 -7.58
CA TYR A 129 -13.27 -1.59 -6.58
C TYR A 129 -14.15 -1.22 -5.39
N ALA A 130 -15.46 -1.04 -5.59
CA ALA A 130 -16.39 -0.65 -4.52
C ALA A 130 -16.50 -1.75 -3.45
N ASP A 131 -16.69 -2.99 -3.86
CA ASP A 131 -16.75 -4.17 -3.00
C ASP A 131 -15.41 -4.37 -2.28
N PHE A 132 -14.28 -4.13 -2.95
CA PHE A 132 -12.97 -4.22 -2.28
C PHE A 132 -12.92 -3.28 -1.09
N LYS A 133 -13.30 -2.01 -1.27
CA LYS A 133 -13.30 -1.02 -0.20
C LYS A 133 -14.20 -1.41 0.96
N GLU A 134 -15.44 -1.77 0.66
CA GLU A 134 -16.43 -2.17 1.67
C GLU A 134 -15.95 -3.38 2.46
N LYS A 135 -15.51 -4.45 1.77
CA LYS A 135 -15.01 -5.66 2.42
C LYS A 135 -13.71 -5.43 3.17
N MET A 136 -12.82 -4.58 2.67
CA MET A 136 -11.58 -4.24 3.36
C MET A 136 -11.87 -3.48 4.66
N HIS A 137 -12.77 -2.50 4.59
CA HIS A 137 -13.22 -1.74 5.76
C HIS A 137 -13.95 -2.64 6.77
N SER A 138 -14.77 -3.58 6.31
CA SER A 138 -15.47 -4.52 7.19
C SER A 138 -14.50 -5.44 7.95
N GLN A 139 -13.39 -5.84 7.31
CA GLN A 139 -12.35 -6.66 7.94
C GLN A 139 -11.52 -5.87 8.95
N LEU A 140 -10.79 -4.84 8.53
CA LEU A 140 -9.80 -4.19 9.40
C LEU A 140 -10.32 -2.96 10.16
N GLY A 141 -11.52 -2.47 9.84
CA GLY A 141 -12.12 -1.32 10.51
C GLY A 141 -11.39 -0.01 10.25
N LEU A 142 -10.50 0.39 11.17
CA LEU A 142 -9.86 1.71 11.19
C LEU A 142 -8.43 1.62 10.65
N ILE A 143 -8.17 2.28 9.52
CA ILE A 143 -6.85 2.36 8.90
C ILE A 143 -6.42 3.82 8.73
N ILE A 144 -5.18 4.15 9.09
CA ILE A 144 -4.59 5.47 8.89
C ILE A 144 -3.34 5.34 8.03
N ASP A 145 -3.38 5.96 6.85
CA ASP A 145 -2.22 6.09 5.98
C ASP A 145 -1.44 7.37 6.32
N THR A 146 -0.27 7.19 6.93
CA THR A 146 0.61 8.29 7.35
C THR A 146 1.13 9.13 6.19
N LYS A 147 1.23 8.57 4.97
CA LYS A 147 1.60 9.36 3.78
C LYS A 147 0.47 10.30 3.39
N TYR A 148 -0.76 9.79 3.38
CA TYR A 148 -1.93 10.63 3.11
C TYR A 148 -2.06 11.73 4.18
N LEU A 149 -1.89 11.39 5.46
CA LEU A 149 -1.88 12.35 6.55
C LEU A 149 -0.84 13.47 6.32
N ALA A 150 0.40 13.10 6.02
CA ALA A 150 1.48 14.07 5.77
C ALA A 150 1.20 14.97 4.56
N LEU A 151 0.65 14.43 3.48
CA LEU A 151 0.31 15.21 2.27
C LEU A 151 -0.82 16.22 2.51
N ASN A 152 -1.74 15.94 3.44
CA ASN A 152 -2.74 16.93 3.87
C ASN A 152 -2.15 18.04 4.75
N MET A 153 -0.88 17.91 5.13
CA MET A 153 -0.11 18.88 5.91
C MET A 153 1.08 19.44 5.10
N ILE A 154 1.06 19.26 3.77
CA ILE A 154 2.18 19.56 2.87
C ILE A 154 2.70 20.99 3.02
N ASN A 155 1.82 21.98 3.14
CA ASN A 155 2.23 23.37 3.27
C ASN A 155 3.00 23.61 4.58
N ASP A 156 2.52 23.06 5.69
CA ASP A 156 3.17 23.24 6.98
C ASP A 156 4.52 22.54 7.02
N LEU A 157 4.54 21.27 6.60
CA LEU A 157 5.75 20.45 6.61
C LEU A 157 6.80 21.01 5.66
N THR A 158 6.42 21.47 4.47
CA THR A 158 7.35 22.11 3.53
C THR A 158 7.86 23.46 4.03
N ASN A 159 7.03 24.28 4.68
CA ASN A 159 7.49 25.53 5.31
C ASN A 159 8.52 25.26 6.42
N LEU A 160 8.41 24.13 7.11
CA LEU A 160 9.37 23.65 8.11
C LEU A 160 10.59 22.94 7.49
N GLY A 161 10.67 22.87 6.16
CA GLY A 161 11.82 22.34 5.43
C GLY A 161 11.72 20.87 5.02
N CYS A 162 10.53 20.25 5.12
CA CYS A 162 10.30 18.91 4.58
C CYS A 162 10.39 18.91 3.06
N LYS A 163 11.30 18.11 2.51
CA LYS A 163 11.51 18.00 1.06
C LYS A 163 10.99 16.70 0.46
N SER A 164 10.70 15.68 1.28
CA SER A 164 10.30 14.36 0.81
C SER A 164 9.38 13.69 1.82
N TYR A 165 8.32 13.07 1.30
CA TYR A 165 7.29 12.37 2.05
C TYR A 165 7.41 10.84 1.94
N SER A 166 8.57 10.33 1.50
CA SER A 166 8.88 8.90 1.62
C SER A 166 9.09 8.52 3.08
N LEU A 167 8.77 7.28 3.46
CA LEU A 167 8.83 6.80 4.84
C LEU A 167 10.13 7.20 5.56
N GLY A 168 11.28 6.81 5.01
CA GLY A 168 12.57 7.08 5.63
C GLY A 168 12.99 8.55 5.65
N SER A 169 12.59 9.35 4.64
CA SER A 169 12.87 10.80 4.64
C SER A 169 11.98 11.55 5.62
N LEU A 170 10.71 11.19 5.68
CA LEU A 170 9.73 11.79 6.58
C LEU A 170 10.06 11.48 8.04
N TYR A 171 10.40 10.21 8.35
CA TYR A 171 10.89 9.84 9.68
C TYR A 171 12.11 10.67 10.09
N ARG A 172 13.16 10.69 9.25
CA ARG A 172 14.37 11.46 9.53
C ARG A 172 14.09 12.93 9.74
N PHE A 173 13.22 13.51 8.92
CA PHE A 173 12.82 14.90 9.08
C PHE A 173 12.17 15.14 10.45
N LEU A 174 11.20 14.31 10.85
CA LEU A 174 10.44 14.43 12.10
C LEU A 174 11.24 14.15 13.38
N GLU A 175 12.38 13.46 13.26
CA GLU A 175 13.25 13.13 14.41
C GLU A 175 14.43 14.11 14.61
N VAL A 176 14.67 15.04 13.67
CA VAL A 176 15.71 16.09 13.82
C VAL A 176 15.27 17.11 14.86
N GLU A 177 16.03 17.21 15.96
CA GLU A 177 15.69 18.02 17.14
C GLU A 177 15.72 19.53 16.86
N ASP A 178 16.63 20.01 16.00
CA ASP A 178 16.90 21.45 15.87
C ASP A 178 15.98 22.20 14.91
N LYS A 179 15.32 21.51 13.97
CA LYS A 179 14.57 22.16 12.88
C LYS A 179 13.11 22.38 13.19
N PHE A 180 12.70 21.86 14.33
CA PHE A 180 11.36 21.94 14.79
C PHE A 180 11.39 22.45 16.22
N GLN A 181 10.65 23.52 16.48
CA GLN A 181 9.96 23.65 17.77
C GLN A 181 8.85 22.58 17.88
N PHE A 182 9.11 21.37 17.36
CA PHE A 182 8.31 20.21 17.64
C PHE A 182 8.59 19.91 19.09
N PRO A 183 7.55 19.61 19.85
CA PRO A 183 7.75 19.04 21.15
C PRO A 183 8.29 17.62 20.99
N LYS A 184 9.60 17.45 20.83
CA LYS A 184 10.21 16.44 21.68
C LYS A 184 9.91 16.74 23.15
N PRO A 185 9.91 18.01 23.62
CA PRO A 185 9.25 18.36 24.88
C PRO A 185 7.71 18.27 24.75
N GLY A 186 7.16 17.06 24.73
CA GLY A 186 5.72 16.81 24.86
C GLY A 186 5.11 15.80 23.89
N SER A 187 5.80 15.33 22.84
CA SER A 187 5.32 14.16 22.09
C SER A 187 5.72 12.86 22.82
N ALA A 188 5.06 11.75 22.49
CA ALA A 188 5.31 10.48 23.17
C ALA A 188 6.77 10.01 22.98
N THR A 189 7.41 9.59 24.06
CA THR A 189 8.68 8.86 24.02
C THR A 189 8.41 7.42 23.57
N VAL A 190 9.10 6.97 22.53
CA VAL A 190 8.98 5.60 22.03
C VAL A 190 10.14 4.80 22.58
N VAL A 191 9.83 3.81 23.42
CA VAL A 191 10.81 2.93 24.05
C VAL A 191 10.54 1.51 23.54
N LEU A 192 11.57 0.86 23.01
CA LEU A 192 11.48 -0.54 22.63
C LEU A 192 11.45 -1.41 23.89
N ASN A 193 10.59 -2.44 23.88
CA ASN A 193 10.58 -3.41 24.96
C ASN A 193 11.92 -4.15 25.03
N GLU A 194 12.38 -4.51 26.22
CA GLU A 194 13.68 -5.17 26.47
C GLU A 194 13.86 -6.47 25.66
N ILE A 195 12.76 -7.19 25.39
CA ILE A 195 12.77 -8.44 24.62
C ILE A 195 12.99 -8.15 23.11
N CYS A 196 12.79 -6.91 22.66
CA CYS A 196 12.88 -6.47 21.27
C CYS A 196 14.22 -5.77 20.95
N GLY A 197 15.35 -6.44 21.19
CA GLY A 197 16.69 -5.85 21.01
C GLY A 197 17.20 -5.73 19.56
N LYS A 198 16.43 -6.18 18.56
CA LYS A 198 16.90 -6.24 17.16
C LYS A 198 17.24 -4.86 16.59
N TYR A 199 16.37 -3.89 16.81
CA TYR A 199 16.52 -2.53 16.33
C TYR A 199 17.14 -1.65 17.42
N ASN A 200 18.34 -2.01 17.89
CA ASN A 200 19.07 -1.12 18.79
C ASN A 200 19.33 0.21 18.07
N LEU A 201 18.72 1.29 18.58
CA LEU A 201 18.72 2.64 18.01
C LEU A 201 20.11 3.31 18.00
N GLU A 202 21.10 2.68 18.65
CA GLU A 202 22.50 3.12 18.65
C GLU A 202 23.26 2.76 17.36
N LYS A 203 22.73 1.84 16.54
CA LYS A 203 23.31 1.45 15.24
C LYS A 203 22.75 2.32 14.12
N ASP A 204 23.46 2.38 12.98
CA ASP A 204 22.99 3.10 11.80
C ASP A 204 21.62 2.59 11.35
N THR A 205 20.59 3.36 11.69
CA THR A 205 19.17 3.11 11.37
C THR A 205 18.90 2.92 9.89
N ALA A 206 19.77 3.41 9.00
CA ALA A 206 19.64 3.22 7.56
C ALA A 206 19.76 1.74 7.15
N TYR A 207 20.46 0.92 7.93
CA TYR A 207 20.67 -0.50 7.64
C TYR A 207 19.36 -1.32 7.64
N PHE A 208 18.40 -0.96 8.49
CA PHE A 208 17.15 -1.71 8.64
C PHE A 208 16.02 -1.18 7.76
N LEU A 209 16.24 -0.10 7.00
CA LEU A 209 15.25 0.39 6.04
C LEU A 209 14.91 -0.70 5.03
N HIS A 210 13.63 -0.77 4.65
CA HIS A 210 13.07 -1.81 3.77
C HIS A 210 12.89 -3.18 4.42
N GLU A 211 13.16 -3.31 5.72
CA GLU A 211 12.67 -4.45 6.50
C GLU A 211 11.25 -4.14 7.00
N ALA A 212 10.27 -4.98 6.67
CA ALA A 212 8.85 -4.71 6.96
C ALA A 212 8.56 -4.39 8.44
N GLY A 213 9.22 -5.10 9.38
CA GLY A 213 9.07 -4.85 10.81
C GLY A 213 9.62 -3.50 11.25
N TYR A 214 10.75 -3.08 10.68
CA TYR A 214 11.35 -1.78 10.97
C TYR A 214 10.56 -0.64 10.35
N ASP A 215 10.16 -0.80 9.09
CA ASP A 215 9.33 0.17 8.39
C ASP A 215 8.00 0.40 9.15
N ALA A 216 7.35 -0.65 9.65
CA ALA A 216 6.15 -0.55 10.49
C ALA A 216 6.39 0.22 11.80
N TYR A 217 7.56 0.04 12.44
CA TYR A 217 7.97 0.85 13.58
C TYR A 217 8.09 2.34 13.21
N LEU A 218 8.73 2.68 12.09
CA LEU A 218 8.86 4.06 11.61
C LEU A 218 7.48 4.69 11.35
N VAL A 219 6.54 3.92 10.78
CA VAL A 219 5.15 4.37 10.58
C VAL A 219 4.50 4.79 11.91
N GLY A 220 4.66 3.98 12.95
CA GLY A 220 4.14 4.29 14.28
C GLY A 220 4.71 5.60 14.85
N VAL A 221 6.02 5.80 14.73
CA VAL A 221 6.67 7.04 15.16
C VAL A 221 6.15 8.24 14.36
N ILE A 222 6.13 8.14 13.02
CA ILE A 222 5.62 9.21 12.14
C ILE A 222 4.18 9.58 12.51
N PHE A 223 3.32 8.59 12.73
CA PHE A 223 1.95 8.83 13.15
C PHE A 223 1.89 9.66 14.44
N LEU A 224 2.64 9.26 15.48
CA LEU A 224 2.67 9.98 16.75
C LEU A 224 3.16 11.42 16.59
N ARG A 225 4.16 11.67 15.76
CA ARG A 225 4.67 13.03 15.50
C ARG A 225 3.67 13.89 14.72
N LEU A 226 3.09 13.35 13.65
CA LEU A 226 2.15 14.10 12.80
C LEU A 226 0.84 14.39 13.51
N SER A 227 0.27 13.40 14.20
CA SER A 227 -0.99 13.55 14.94
C SER A 227 -0.85 14.52 16.13
N HIS A 228 0.29 14.49 16.82
CA HIS A 228 0.61 15.45 17.87
C HIS A 228 0.71 16.88 17.32
N PHE A 229 1.50 17.09 16.26
CA PHE A 229 1.59 18.40 15.61
C PHE A 229 0.22 18.91 15.16
N LEU A 230 -0.59 18.05 14.55
CA LEU A 230 -1.92 18.39 14.09
C LEU A 230 -2.84 18.80 15.26
N HIS A 231 -2.79 18.09 16.38
CA HIS A 231 -3.57 18.38 17.59
C HIS A 231 -3.36 19.81 18.10
N PHE A 232 -2.09 20.24 18.23
CA PHE A 232 -1.77 21.57 18.76
C PHE A 232 -1.98 22.67 17.72
N LYS A 233 -1.70 22.37 16.44
CA LYS A 233 -1.98 23.29 15.33
C LYS A 233 -3.46 23.68 15.28
N GLU A 234 -4.36 22.72 15.34
CA GLU A 234 -5.81 22.98 15.27
C GLU A 234 -6.33 23.80 16.45
N LYS A 235 -5.69 23.66 17.61
CA LYS A 235 -6.02 24.42 18.82
C LYS A 235 -5.31 25.76 18.91
N GLN A 236 -4.45 26.09 17.94
CA GLN A 236 -3.60 27.29 17.93
C GLN A 236 -2.77 27.43 19.22
N GLN A 237 -2.35 26.29 19.79
CA GLN A 237 -1.57 26.26 21.03
C GLN A 237 -0.08 26.29 20.70
N ILE A 238 0.63 27.22 21.32
CA ILE A 238 2.07 27.43 21.13
C ILE A 238 2.86 26.45 22.00
N GLU A 239 2.43 26.26 23.25
CA GLU A 239 3.05 25.29 24.15
C GLU A 239 2.47 23.90 23.95
N CYS A 240 3.39 22.96 23.79
CA CYS A 240 3.08 21.58 23.55
C CYS A 240 3.33 20.75 24.80
N ARG A 241 2.50 19.72 25.00
CA ARG A 241 2.58 18.80 26.15
C ARG A 241 2.27 17.36 25.73
N PRO A 242 2.60 16.37 26.56
CA PRO A 242 2.12 15.00 26.40
C PRO A 242 0.61 14.95 26.23
N ILE A 243 0.16 14.19 25.24
CA ILE A 243 -1.26 13.91 24.97
C ILE A 243 -1.49 12.41 24.94
N GLU A 244 -2.69 12.00 25.33
CA GLU A 244 -3.09 10.60 25.30
C GLU A 244 -3.23 10.09 23.86
N PHE A 245 -3.09 8.78 23.66
CA PHE A 245 -3.25 8.17 22.33
C PHE A 245 -4.63 8.46 21.71
N GLN A 246 -5.71 8.51 22.52
CA GLN A 246 -7.04 8.87 22.03
C GLN A 246 -7.10 10.29 21.46
N GLN A 247 -6.31 11.23 22.00
CA GLN A 247 -6.25 12.60 21.50
C GLN A 247 -5.50 12.67 20.16
N ASN A 248 -4.51 11.80 19.95
CA ASN A 248 -3.87 11.63 18.63
C ASN A 248 -4.87 11.11 17.60
N LEU A 249 -5.65 10.08 17.94
CA LEU A 249 -6.69 9.54 17.05
C LEU A 249 -7.76 10.57 16.70
N ARG A 250 -8.25 11.33 17.68
CA ARG A 250 -9.24 12.41 17.44
C ARG A 250 -8.69 13.50 16.51
N ALA A 251 -7.42 13.84 16.63
CA ALA A 251 -6.80 14.84 15.75
C ALA A 251 -6.81 14.39 14.28
N VAL A 252 -6.68 13.08 14.03
CA VAL A 252 -6.62 12.54 12.66
C VAL A 252 -7.92 11.94 12.15
N ASP A 253 -9.03 12.06 12.89
CA ASP A 253 -10.30 11.35 12.62
C ASP A 253 -10.79 11.53 11.18
N ARG A 254 -10.70 12.75 10.64
CA ARG A 254 -11.07 13.08 9.25
C ARG A 254 -10.19 12.45 8.16
N PHE A 255 -9.08 11.82 8.53
CA PHE A 255 -8.17 11.11 7.62
C PHE A 255 -8.27 9.58 7.74
N VAL A 256 -9.07 9.09 8.69
CA VAL A 256 -9.34 7.66 8.87
C VAL A 256 -9.93 7.07 7.59
N ASN A 257 -9.45 5.89 7.22
CA ASN A 257 -9.87 5.11 6.06
C ASN A 257 -9.65 5.81 4.71
N LYS A 258 -8.84 6.88 4.68
CA LYS A 258 -8.39 7.54 3.47
C LYS A 258 -6.96 7.11 3.16
N ILE A 259 -6.83 6.21 2.19
CA ILE A 259 -5.56 5.57 1.84
C ILE A 259 -4.91 6.31 0.69
N ASN A 260 -3.62 6.62 0.80
CA ASN A 260 -2.93 7.36 -0.25
C ASN A 260 -2.95 6.55 -1.56
N LEU A 261 -3.42 7.17 -2.64
CA LEU A 261 -3.26 6.62 -3.97
C LEU A 261 -2.17 7.40 -4.68
N ILE A 262 -1.11 6.72 -5.08
CA ILE A 262 -0.14 7.30 -5.99
C ILE A 262 -0.69 7.12 -7.41
N ARG A 263 -0.60 8.16 -8.23
CA ARG A 263 -0.90 8.08 -9.67
C ARG A 263 -2.38 7.77 -9.96
N SER A 264 -3.29 8.38 -9.21
CA SER A 264 -4.74 8.21 -9.39
C SER A 264 -5.42 9.55 -9.68
N SER A 265 -6.57 9.52 -10.35
CA SER A 265 -7.44 10.70 -10.51
C SER A 265 -8.03 11.20 -9.20
N THR A 266 -7.88 10.42 -8.12
CA THR A 266 -8.21 10.81 -6.75
C THR A 266 -6.94 10.72 -5.90
N ALA A 267 -6.73 11.67 -4.99
CA ALA A 267 -5.56 11.65 -4.11
C ALA A 267 -5.58 10.49 -3.10
N TYR A 268 -6.74 9.87 -2.88
CA TYR A 268 -6.93 8.79 -1.92
C TYR A 268 -8.07 7.85 -2.31
N ALA A 269 -8.02 6.65 -1.75
CA ALA A 269 -9.12 5.70 -1.68
C ALA A 269 -9.86 5.89 -0.36
N ASN A 270 -11.19 6.04 -0.39
CA ASN A 270 -12.00 6.15 0.82
C ASN A 270 -12.62 4.79 1.14
N LEU A 271 -12.03 4.01 2.03
CA LEU A 271 -12.51 2.64 2.33
C LEU A 271 -13.91 2.64 2.98
N ALA A 272 -14.24 3.70 3.73
CA ALA A 272 -15.51 3.82 4.46
C ALA A 272 -16.60 4.57 3.68
N GLY A 273 -16.38 4.90 2.41
CA GLY A 273 -17.37 5.65 1.63
C GLY A 273 -16.95 5.97 0.20
N GLN A 274 -17.61 6.97 -0.39
CA GLN A 274 -17.24 7.46 -1.70
C GLN A 274 -16.09 8.47 -1.59
N GLU A 275 -15.20 8.46 -2.58
CA GLU A 275 -14.23 9.52 -2.76
C GLU A 275 -14.95 10.80 -3.19
N ILE A 276 -14.50 11.94 -2.67
CA ILE A 276 -14.85 13.21 -3.30
C ILE A 276 -14.07 13.24 -4.62
N LEU A 277 -14.77 13.05 -5.74
CA LEU A 277 -14.22 13.18 -7.08
C LEU A 277 -13.56 14.56 -7.21
N TYR A 278 -12.23 14.62 -7.20
CA TYR A 278 -11.51 15.87 -7.42
C TYR A 278 -10.72 15.83 -8.74
N VAL A 279 -11.32 16.53 -9.71
CA VAL A 279 -10.78 17.30 -10.83
C VAL A 279 -9.45 16.84 -11.45
N LYS A 280 -9.58 16.39 -12.71
CA LYS A 280 -8.60 16.34 -13.81
C LYS A 280 -7.16 16.77 -13.42
N PRO A 281 -6.17 15.86 -13.43
CA PRO A 281 -4.78 16.23 -13.20
C PRO A 281 -4.34 17.26 -14.25
N ASN A 282 -3.58 18.26 -13.80
CA ASN A 282 -3.00 19.22 -14.71
C ASN A 282 -1.79 18.58 -15.39
N LEU A 283 -1.84 18.52 -16.71
CA LEU A 283 -0.77 17.98 -17.52
C LEU A 283 0.15 19.13 -17.96
N LEU A 284 1.44 19.02 -17.67
CA LEU A 284 2.48 19.84 -18.28
C LEU A 284 3.28 19.02 -19.28
N VAL A 285 3.86 19.71 -20.25
CA VAL A 285 4.83 19.12 -21.18
C VAL A 285 6.16 19.85 -21.01
N ALA A 286 7.23 19.10 -20.78
CA ALA A 286 8.60 19.61 -20.77
C ALA A 286 9.33 19.16 -22.04
N ARG A 287 9.80 20.11 -22.84
CA ARG A 287 10.58 19.87 -24.06
C ARG A 287 12.00 20.33 -23.89
N LEU A 288 12.96 19.52 -24.34
CA LEU A 288 14.35 19.97 -24.44
C LEU A 288 14.45 21.15 -25.41
N ILE A 289 15.20 22.18 -25.03
CA ILE A 289 15.38 23.39 -25.86
C ILE A 289 16.32 23.10 -27.04
N LYS A 290 17.38 22.30 -26.83
CA LYS A 290 18.39 21.96 -27.87
C LYS A 290 18.49 20.46 -28.13
N ASN A 291 18.99 20.09 -29.31
CA ASN A 291 19.27 18.69 -29.68
C ASN A 291 20.63 18.25 -29.12
N GLY A 292 20.81 16.94 -28.91
CA GLY A 292 22.11 16.35 -28.57
C GLY A 292 22.50 16.37 -27.08
N HIS A 293 21.59 16.76 -26.18
CA HIS A 293 21.82 16.63 -24.75
C HIS A 293 21.76 15.17 -24.30
N ASP A 294 22.64 14.81 -23.36
CA ASP A 294 22.58 13.53 -22.65
C ASP A 294 21.24 13.38 -21.92
N LEU A 295 20.42 12.42 -22.37
CA LEU A 295 19.10 12.13 -21.84
C LEU A 295 19.12 11.81 -20.35
N LYS A 296 20.19 11.19 -19.85
CA LYS A 296 20.33 10.86 -18.43
C LYS A 296 20.51 12.13 -17.61
N ARG A 297 21.43 13.01 -18.02
CA ARG A 297 21.63 14.31 -17.36
C ARG A 297 20.41 15.21 -17.44
N ALA A 298 19.72 15.21 -18.58
CA ALA A 298 18.48 15.96 -18.75
C ALA A 298 17.39 15.46 -17.79
N TYR A 299 17.22 14.14 -17.67
CA TYR A 299 16.29 13.54 -16.73
C TYR A 299 16.65 13.82 -15.26
N GLU A 300 17.93 13.75 -14.90
CA GLU A 300 18.42 14.08 -13.56
C GLU A 300 18.17 15.56 -13.21
N HIS A 301 18.42 16.48 -14.14
CA HIS A 301 18.12 17.92 -13.95
C HIS A 301 16.63 18.16 -13.76
N LEU A 302 15.80 17.55 -14.62
CA LEU A 302 14.34 17.67 -14.58
C LEU A 302 13.80 17.14 -13.24
N THR A 303 14.16 15.92 -12.85
CA THR A 303 13.71 15.30 -11.60
C THR A 303 14.21 16.04 -10.36
N LYS A 304 15.45 16.53 -10.36
CA LYS A 304 16.00 17.35 -9.26
C LYS A 304 15.26 18.67 -9.07
N LYS A 305 14.91 19.35 -10.16
CA LYS A 305 14.19 20.64 -10.07
C LYS A 305 12.74 20.43 -9.67
N LEU A 306 12.13 19.35 -10.15
CA LEU A 306 10.77 18.95 -9.84
C LEU A 306 10.58 18.50 -8.37
N SER A 307 11.54 17.77 -7.81
CA SER A 307 11.50 17.32 -6.41
C SER A 307 11.62 18.48 -5.40
N LEU A 308 12.15 19.63 -5.82
CA LEU A 308 12.19 20.83 -5.00
C LEU A 308 10.85 21.58 -4.96
N VAL A 309 9.93 21.28 -5.88
CA VAL A 309 8.72 22.08 -6.09
C VAL A 309 7.46 21.32 -5.66
N SER A 310 7.40 19.98 -5.72
CA SER A 310 6.18 19.23 -5.42
C SER A 310 6.39 17.82 -4.84
N GLY A 311 5.38 17.31 -4.13
CA GLY A 311 5.44 16.02 -3.40
C GLY A 311 4.85 14.79 -4.11
N GLN A 312 4.01 14.95 -5.14
CA GLN A 312 3.48 13.87 -5.99
C GLN A 312 3.40 14.31 -7.46
N MET A 313 4.22 13.71 -8.32
CA MET A 313 4.19 13.90 -9.77
C MET A 313 4.65 12.64 -10.50
N ASP A 314 4.10 12.44 -11.69
CA ASP A 314 4.58 11.44 -12.64
C ASP A 314 5.27 12.08 -13.82
N LEU A 315 6.39 11.49 -14.23
CA LEU A 315 7.21 11.91 -15.35
C LEU A 315 7.33 10.76 -16.33
N GLU A 316 6.75 10.89 -17.53
CA GLU A 316 6.89 9.90 -18.61
C GLU A 316 7.63 10.51 -19.79
N LEU A 317 8.67 9.83 -20.28
CA LEU A 317 9.32 10.16 -21.55
C LEU A 317 8.46 9.65 -22.71
N MET A 318 8.01 10.55 -23.59
CA MET A 318 7.34 10.16 -24.83
C MET A 318 8.38 9.68 -25.85
N LYS A 319 8.08 8.59 -26.57
CA LYS A 319 8.96 8.08 -27.63
C LYS A 319 9.08 9.12 -28.73
N THR A 320 10.31 9.49 -29.04
CA THR A 320 10.68 10.35 -30.18
C THR A 320 10.77 9.51 -31.44
N SER A 321 10.15 9.93 -32.54
CA SER A 321 10.68 9.59 -33.87
C SER A 321 12.11 10.16 -33.97
N THR A 322 12.98 9.55 -34.76
CA THR A 322 14.41 9.91 -34.94
C THR A 322 14.68 11.36 -35.35
N ILE A 323 13.63 12.15 -35.56
CA ILE A 323 13.65 13.54 -36.05
C ILE A 323 13.23 14.53 -34.93
N ASN A 324 12.57 14.09 -33.86
CA ASN A 324 11.98 14.97 -32.86
C ASN A 324 12.69 14.97 -31.49
N LYS A 325 12.74 16.15 -30.86
CA LYS A 325 13.31 16.38 -29.51
C LYS A 325 12.61 15.53 -28.45
N PRO A 326 13.31 15.01 -27.43
CA PRO A 326 12.70 14.30 -26.31
C PRO A 326 11.69 15.19 -25.59
N VAL A 327 10.49 14.63 -25.38
CA VAL A 327 9.37 15.31 -24.72
C VAL A 327 8.98 14.51 -23.49
N TYR A 328 8.91 15.17 -22.35
CA TYR A 328 8.41 14.59 -21.11
C TYR A 328 7.01 15.10 -20.82
N LEU A 329 6.11 14.18 -20.47
CA LEU A 329 4.79 14.49 -19.93
C LEU A 329 4.88 14.50 -18.41
N LEU A 330 4.34 15.54 -17.79
CA LEU A 330 4.25 15.65 -16.34
C LEU A 330 2.78 15.65 -15.94
N SER A 331 2.40 14.72 -15.06
CA SER A 331 1.11 14.74 -14.37
C SER A 331 1.29 15.32 -12.99
N ILE A 332 0.45 16.31 -12.64
CA ILE A 332 0.55 17.05 -11.39
C ILE A 332 -0.77 16.96 -10.63
N ASP A 333 -0.69 16.40 -9.43
CA ASP A 333 -1.80 16.26 -8.50
C ASP A 333 -1.93 17.55 -7.65
N GLY A 334 -2.39 18.64 -8.28
CA GLY A 334 -2.68 19.90 -7.57
C GLY A 334 -2.63 21.15 -8.46
N GLN A 335 -3.65 22.02 -8.38
CA GLN A 335 -3.69 23.28 -9.17
C GLN A 335 -2.62 24.29 -8.74
N ASN A 336 -2.31 24.36 -7.44
CA ASN A 336 -1.33 25.32 -6.91
C ASN A 336 0.12 24.96 -7.29
N GLU A 337 0.40 23.69 -7.54
CA GLU A 337 1.74 23.20 -7.88
C GLU A 337 2.14 23.52 -9.32
N VAL A 338 1.17 23.55 -10.22
CA VAL A 338 1.38 23.92 -11.64
C VAL A 338 2.03 25.29 -11.76
N GLY A 339 1.53 26.29 -11.03
CA GLY A 339 2.06 27.64 -11.07
C GLY A 339 3.51 27.71 -10.59
N LYS A 340 3.83 26.98 -9.51
CA LYS A 340 5.20 26.92 -8.96
C LYS A 340 6.16 26.24 -9.93
N ILE A 341 5.72 25.16 -10.58
CA ILE A 341 6.53 24.44 -11.57
C ILE A 341 6.77 25.31 -12.80
N LEU A 342 5.73 25.93 -13.36
CA LEU A 342 5.90 26.83 -14.50
C LEU A 342 6.85 28.00 -14.16
N LYS A 343 6.76 28.54 -12.94
CA LYS A 343 7.67 29.60 -12.47
C LYS A 343 9.11 29.11 -12.30
N SER A 344 9.32 27.89 -11.78
CA SER A 344 10.67 27.35 -11.60
C SER A 344 11.36 27.06 -12.94
N PHE A 345 10.60 26.76 -13.99
CA PHE A 345 11.12 26.49 -15.34
C PHE A 345 11.10 27.70 -16.30
N TYR A 346 10.64 28.88 -15.86
CA TYR A 346 10.47 30.05 -16.74
C TYR A 346 11.74 30.47 -17.50
N ASN A 347 12.92 30.40 -16.86
CA ASN A 347 14.23 30.70 -17.44
C ASN A 347 15.17 29.48 -17.46
N ASP A 348 14.62 28.26 -17.52
CA ASP A 348 15.45 27.06 -17.54
C ASP A 348 16.23 26.95 -18.85
N THR A 349 17.51 26.61 -18.77
CA THR A 349 18.41 26.54 -19.92
C THR A 349 18.29 25.22 -20.69
N LEU A 350 17.65 24.21 -20.10
CA LEU A 350 17.51 22.86 -20.66
C LEU A 350 16.08 22.58 -21.13
N PHE A 351 15.06 23.01 -20.39
CA PHE A 351 13.66 22.67 -20.65
C PHE A 351 12.73 23.87 -20.85
N ASP A 352 11.87 23.78 -21.85
CA ASP A 352 10.66 24.60 -22.01
C ASP A 352 9.45 23.83 -21.48
N VAL A 353 8.85 24.30 -20.38
CA VAL A 353 7.74 23.63 -19.69
C VAL A 353 6.45 24.44 -19.84
N ARG A 354 5.37 23.80 -20.33
CA ARG A 354 4.09 24.48 -20.62
C ARG A 354 2.87 23.61 -20.29
N ASN A 355 1.73 24.27 -20.10
CA ASN A 355 0.43 23.61 -19.97
C ASN A 355 0.06 22.82 -21.22
N TYR A 356 -0.38 21.58 -21.03
CA TYR A 356 -0.90 20.74 -22.10
C TYR A 356 -2.36 21.09 -22.41
N LYS A 357 -2.60 21.81 -23.52
CA LYS A 357 -3.96 22.20 -23.96
C LYS A 357 -4.50 21.17 -24.96
N ASN A 358 -5.53 20.40 -24.60
CA ASN A 358 -6.30 19.60 -25.57
C ASN A 358 -7.80 19.63 -25.25
N SER A 359 -8.60 20.20 -26.14
CA SER A 359 -10.04 20.47 -25.99
C SER A 359 -10.94 19.23 -26.17
N ASN A 360 -10.44 18.14 -26.77
CA ASN A 360 -11.23 16.93 -27.07
C ASN A 360 -10.96 15.75 -26.13
N ALA A 361 -10.13 15.93 -25.10
CA ALA A 361 -9.87 14.87 -24.13
C ALA A 361 -11.04 14.75 -23.10
N SER A 362 -11.82 15.82 -22.93
CA SER A 362 -12.90 15.95 -21.94
C SER A 362 -14.06 14.95 -22.09
N ARG A 363 -14.36 14.46 -23.30
CA ARG A 363 -15.51 13.54 -23.52
C ARG A 363 -15.20 12.06 -23.31
N PHE A 364 -13.93 11.65 -23.37
CA PHE A 364 -13.54 10.24 -23.21
C PHE A 364 -13.28 9.85 -21.75
N PHE A 365 -12.97 10.80 -20.88
CA PHE A 365 -12.65 10.54 -19.47
C PHE A 365 -13.86 10.29 -18.56
N ALA A 366 -15.09 10.46 -19.07
CA ALA A 366 -16.32 10.34 -18.30
C ALA A 366 -16.98 8.95 -18.35
N ILE A 367 -16.49 8.00 -19.16
CA ILE A 367 -17.28 6.80 -19.53
C ILE A 367 -16.77 5.47 -18.93
N SER A 368 -15.61 5.39 -18.29
CA SER A 368 -15.14 4.10 -17.74
C SER A 368 -14.86 4.16 -16.24
N ALA A 369 -15.80 3.64 -15.46
CA ALA A 369 -15.55 3.16 -14.10
C ALA A 369 -14.41 2.12 -14.13
N GLY A 370 -13.32 2.41 -13.41
CA GLY A 370 -12.10 1.59 -13.40
C GLY A 370 -10.86 2.41 -13.06
N ALA A 371 -10.81 2.91 -11.82
CA ALA A 371 -9.90 3.99 -11.40
C ALA A 371 -8.40 3.64 -11.30
N ALA A 372 -7.99 2.38 -11.49
CA ALA A 372 -6.57 2.02 -11.55
C ALA A 372 -5.92 2.28 -12.92
N VAL A 373 -6.75 2.49 -13.94
CA VAL A 373 -6.34 2.42 -15.34
C VAL A 373 -6.14 3.82 -15.94
N ILE A 374 -6.68 4.87 -15.31
CA ILE A 374 -6.85 6.19 -15.93
C ILE A 374 -5.54 6.96 -16.11
N LEU A 375 -4.52 6.81 -15.26
CA LEU A 375 -3.27 7.59 -15.43
C LEU A 375 -2.34 6.97 -16.47
N ALA A 376 -2.17 5.64 -16.43
CA ALA A 376 -1.53 4.90 -17.51
C ALA A 376 -2.32 5.04 -18.83
N PHE A 377 -3.65 5.02 -18.81
CA PHE A 377 -4.46 5.19 -20.02
C PHE A 377 -4.51 6.64 -20.52
N SER A 378 -4.51 7.65 -19.64
CA SER A 378 -4.47 9.05 -20.04
C SER A 378 -3.12 9.41 -20.65
N MET A 379 -2.01 8.91 -20.07
CA MET A 379 -0.70 9.01 -20.69
C MET A 379 -0.62 8.18 -21.97
N PHE A 380 -1.16 6.95 -22.01
CA PHE A 380 -1.23 6.11 -23.21
C PHE A 380 -2.04 6.74 -24.35
N PHE A 381 -3.20 7.33 -24.07
CA PHE A 381 -4.03 8.01 -25.07
C PHE A 381 -3.45 9.37 -25.46
N ALA A 382 -2.86 10.13 -24.53
CA ALA A 382 -2.12 11.35 -24.85
C ALA A 382 -0.92 11.02 -25.75
N LYS A 383 -0.18 9.96 -25.44
CA LYS A 383 0.94 9.41 -26.20
C LYS A 383 0.53 8.93 -27.58
N LYS A 384 -0.55 8.14 -27.70
CA LYS A 384 -1.10 7.69 -28.99
C LYS A 384 -1.48 8.87 -29.87
N LYS A 385 -2.19 9.85 -29.32
CA LYS A 385 -2.69 11.03 -30.07
C LYS A 385 -1.62 12.08 -30.38
N LEU A 386 -0.51 12.10 -29.64
CA LEU A 386 0.67 12.92 -29.92
C LEU A 386 1.59 12.26 -30.95
N ASN A 387 1.72 10.92 -30.92
CA ASN A 387 2.41 10.16 -31.96
C ASN A 387 1.69 10.22 -33.32
N ASP A 388 0.37 10.49 -33.33
CA ASP A 388 -0.37 10.72 -34.57
C ASP A 388 -0.21 12.17 -35.10
N LYS A 389 0.41 13.08 -34.32
CA LYS A 389 0.58 14.51 -34.64
C LYS A 389 2.04 14.95 -34.84
N PHE A 390 3.01 14.10 -34.52
CA PHE A 390 4.47 14.33 -34.56
C PHE A 390 5.17 13.05 -35.00
#